data_AF-A0A1V4X6C3-F1
#
_entry.id   AF-A0A1V4X6C3-F1
#
_cell.length_a   1.000
_cell.length_b   1.000
_cell.length_c   1.000
_cell.angle_alpha   90.00
_cell.angle_beta   90.00
_cell.angle_gamma   90.00
#
_symmetry.space_group_name_H-M   'P 1'
#
loop_
_entity.id
_entity.type
_entity.pdbx_description
1 polymer ?
#
loop_
_entity_poly.entity_id
_entity_poly.type
_entity_poly.pdbx_seq_one_letter_code
_entity_poly.pdbx_strand_id
1 'polypeptide(L)' 'MQKVLLSLPDHLADRMKAVIPPGQRSKVLADLLETEVKRREEGLYQCALGVEKDQALSKEMKDWDVTAGDGIDDETW' A
#
# COMPACT_ATOMS: atom_id res chain seq x y z
N MET A 1 -0.49 0.59 20.89
CA MET A 1 0.75 0.57 20.08
C MET A 1 1.14 -0.87 19.79
N GLN A 2 1.34 -1.21 18.52
CA GLN A 2 1.79 -2.54 18.10
C GLN A 2 3.33 -2.59 18.10
N LYS A 3 3.91 -3.69 18.61
CA LYS A 3 5.36 -3.91 18.58
C LYS A 3 5.70 -4.83 17.42
N VAL A 4 6.73 -4.47 16.66
CA VAL A 4 7.22 -5.25 15.52
C VAL A 4 8.70 -5.52 15.74
N LEU A 5 9.11 -6.77 15.57
CA LEU A 5 10.52 -7.18 15.58
C LEU A 5 11.00 -7.24 14.12
N LEU A 6 12.15 -6.64 13.84
CA LEU A 6 12.72 -6.57 12.50
C LEU A 6 14.15 -7.10 12.55
N SER A 7 14.51 -7.91 11.56
CA SER A 7 15.89 -8.33 11.33
C SER A 7 16.58 -7.29 10.45
N LEU A 8 17.72 -6.78 10.93
CA LEU A 8 18.57 -5.84 10.21
C LEU A 8 19.97 -6.43 10.08
N PRO A 9 20.72 -6.12 9.01
CA PRO A 9 22.14 -6.47 8.94
C PRO A 9 22.90 -5.89 10.14
N ASP A 10 23.79 -6.68 10.75
CA ASP A 10 24.48 -6.31 11.99
C ASP A 10 25.20 -4.96 11.86
N HIS A 11 25.94 -4.76 10.77
CA HIS A 11 26.65 -3.51 10.48
C HIS A 11 25.73 -2.28 10.45
N LEU A 12 24.49 -2.43 9.99
CA LEU A 12 23.51 -1.34 9.94
C LEU A 12 22.91 -1.10 11.32
N ALA A 13 22.60 -2.17 12.06
CA ALA A 13 22.09 -2.09 13.42
C ALA A 13 23.09 -1.40 14.35
N ASP A 14 24.37 -1.70 14.23
CA ASP A 14 25.43 -1.10 15.06
C ASP A 14 25.62 0.38 14.76
N ARG A 15 25.66 0.74 13.47
CA ARG A 15 25.70 2.17 13.06
C ARG A 15 24.48 2.94 13.55
N MET A 16 23.29 2.36 13.41
CA MET A 16 22.06 2.97 13.90
C MET A 16 22.11 3.18 15.42
N LYS A 17 22.58 2.18 16.18
CA LYS A 17 22.70 2.29 17.64
C LYS A 17 23.73 3.34 18.08
N ALA A 18 24.82 3.49 17.32
CA ALA A 18 25.88 4.45 17.61
C ALA A 18 25.48 5.90 17.29
N VAL A 19 24.72 6.11 16.22
CA VAL A 19 24.34 7.46 15.75
C VAL A 19 23.02 7.95 16.36
N ILE A 20 22.05 7.04 16.57
CA ILE A 20 20.72 7.43 17.05
C ILE A 20 20.60 7.23 18.57
N PRO A 21 20.29 8.30 19.33
CA PRO A 21 20.15 8.23 20.77
C PRO A 21 19.16 7.15 21.24
N PRO A 22 19.43 6.51 22.40
CA PRO A 22 18.46 5.63 23.05
C PRO A 22 17.11 6.34 23.24
N GLY A 23 16.00 5.65 22.99
CA GLY A 23 14.65 6.21 23.09
C GLY A 23 14.13 6.94 21.85
N GLN A 24 15.00 7.37 20.93
CA GLN A 24 14.57 8.02 19.67
C GLN A 24 14.50 7.07 18.48
N ARG A 25 15.11 5.89 18.58
CA ARG A 25 15.22 4.91 17.48
C ARG A 25 13.87 4.50 16.89
N SER A 26 12.89 4.20 17.75
CA SER A 26 11.55 3.82 17.32
C SER A 26 10.84 4.96 16.60
N LYS A 27 11.07 6.21 17.02
CA LYS A 27 10.50 7.39 16.35
C LYS A 27 11.09 7.56 14.96
N VAL A 28 12.43 7.51 14.84
CA VAL A 28 13.10 7.63 13.53
C VAL A 28 12.65 6.52 12.57
N LEU A 29 12.53 5.29 13.04
CA LEU A 29 12.01 4.19 12.22
C LEU A 29 10.54 4.39 11.84
N ALA A 30 9.71 4.89 12.75
CA ALA A 30 8.31 5.19 12.45
C ALA A 30 8.18 6.28 11.38
N ASP A 31 8.93 7.38 11.50
CA ASP A 31 8.91 8.49 10.54
C ASP A 31 9.39 8.03 9.15
N LEU A 32 10.42 7.16 9.10
CA LEU A 32 10.92 6.57 7.86
C LEU A 32 9.88 5.65 7.21
N LEU A 33 9.23 4.79 8.02
CA LEU A 33 8.18 3.90 7.53
C LEU A 33 6.96 4.68 7.04
N GLU A 34 6.53 5.71 7.75
CA GLU A 34 5.42 6.56 7.32
C GLU A 34 5.69 7.22 5.97
N THR A 35 6.91 7.74 5.77
CA THR A 35 7.33 8.33 4.50
C THR A 35 7.30 7.29 3.37
N GLU A 36 7.81 6.09 3.63
CA GLU A 36 7.83 5.02 2.63
C GLU A 36 6.43 4.49 2.29
N VAL A 37 5.56 4.36 3.29
CA VAL A 37 4.16 3.95 3.10
C VAL A 37 3.43 4.96 2.23
N LYS A 38 3.50 6.26 2.56
CA LYS A 38 2.89 7.32 1.75
C LYS A 38 3.37 7.30 0.31
N ARG A 39 4.68 7.11 0.10
CA ARG A 39 5.25 7.01 -1.26
C ARG A 39 4.64 5.86 -2.06
N ARG A 40 4.46 4.69 -1.44
CA ARG A 40 3.87 3.52 -2.11
C ARG A 40 2.37 3.70 -2.35
N GLU A 41 1.65 4.25 -1.38
CA GLU A 41 0.23 4.58 -1.52
C GLU A 41 -0.01 5.55 -2.66
N GLU A 42 0.81 6.61 -2.77
CA GLU A 42 0.73 7.56 -3.88
C GLU A 42 0.97 6.87 -5.23
N GLY A 43 1.97 5.98 -5.31
CA GLY A 43 2.20 5.18 -6.52
C GLY A 43 0.99 4.35 -6.92
N LEU A 44 0.35 3.67 -5.96
CA LEU A 44 -0.87 2.89 -6.19
C LEU A 44 -2.04 3.80 -6.60
N TYR A 45 -2.18 4.96 -5.96
CA TYR A 45 -3.21 5.93 -6.28
C TYR A 45 -3.06 6.45 -7.73
N GLN A 46 -1.84 6.78 -8.15
CA GLN A 46 -1.59 7.21 -9.53
C GLN A 46 -1.87 6.09 -10.56
N CYS A 47 -1.54 4.84 -10.23
CA CYS A 47 -1.93 3.71 -11.07
C CYS A 47 -3.46 3.60 -11.21
N ALA A 48 -4.20 3.67 -10.09
CA ALA A 48 -5.66 3.63 -10.10
C ALA A 48 -6.23 4.81 -10.92
N LEU A 49 -5.69 6.02 -10.74
CA LEU A 49 -6.09 7.20 -11.50
C LEU A 49 -5.81 7.03 -13.00
N GLY A 50 -4.73 6.36 -13.38
CA GLY A 50 -4.42 6.02 -14.77
C GLY A 50 -5.47 5.10 -15.39
N VAL A 51 -5.88 4.06 -14.66
CA VAL A 51 -6.95 3.13 -15.06
C VAL A 51 -8.28 3.87 -15.24
N GLU A 52 -8.66 4.70 -14.27
CA GLU A 52 -9.92 5.48 -14.34
C GLU A 52 -9.95 6.48 -15.51
N LYS A 53 -8.80 7.05 -15.86
CA LYS A 53 -8.67 8.00 -16.98
C LYS A 53 -8.61 7.31 -18.35
N ASP A 54 -8.36 6.00 -18.39
CA ASP A 54 -8.33 5.25 -19.63
C ASP A 54 -9.77 5.04 -20.14
N GLN A 55 -10.17 5.89 -21.09
CA GLN A 55 -11.50 5.85 -21.68
C GLN A 55 -11.76 4.59 -22.52
N ALA A 56 -10.73 4.00 -23.13
CA ALA A 56 -10.87 2.79 -23.93
C ALA A 56 -11.15 1.60 -23.00
N LEU A 57 -10.36 1.48 -21.93
CA LEU A 57 -10.58 0.49 -20.89
C LEU A 57 -11.92 0.68 -20.18
N SER A 58 -12.27 1.91 -19.80
CA SER A 58 -13.56 2.22 -19.15
C SER A 58 -14.76 1.83 -20.01
N LYS A 59 -14.65 2.05 -21.33
CA LYS A 59 -15.69 1.64 -22.28
C LYS A 59 -15.79 0.11 -22.36
N GLU A 60 -14.65 -0.57 -22.46
CA GLU A 60 -14.62 -2.04 -22.44
C GLU A 60 -15.26 -2.58 -21.15
N MET A 61 -14.89 -2.04 -19.98
CA MET A 61 -15.48 -2.45 -18.70
C MET A 61 -17.00 -2.25 -18.65
N LYS A 62 -17.54 -1.18 -19.23
CA LYS A 62 -19.00 -0.99 -19.36
C LYS A 62 -19.64 -2.01 -20.29
N ASP A 63 -18.96 -2.41 -21.36
CA ASP A 63 -19.47 -3.44 -22.26
C ASP A 63 -19.55 -4.81 -21.54
N TRP A 64 -18.71 -5.05 -20.53
CA TRP A 64 -18.75 -6.23 -19.66
C TRP A 64 -19.82 -6.16 -18.55
N ASP A 65 -20.39 -5.01 -18.22
CA ASP A 65 -21.40 -4.90 -17.15
C ASP A 65 -22.64 -5.80 -17.41
N VAL A 66 -22.93 -6.12 -18.67
CA VAL A 66 -24.04 -7.01 -19.05
C VAL A 66 -23.87 -8.44 -18.51
N THR A 67 -22.64 -8.88 -18.21
CA THR A 67 -22.36 -10.22 -17.67
C THR A 67 -22.28 -10.24 -16.15
N ALA A 68 -22.49 -9.11 -15.45
CA ALA A 68 -22.29 -9.02 -14.01
C ALA A 68 -23.24 -9.92 -13.19
N GLY A 69 -24.38 -10.32 -13.75
CA GLY A 69 -25.35 -11.24 -13.15
C GLY A 69 -25.31 -12.66 -13.69
N ASP A 70 -24.39 -12.99 -14.59
CA ASP A 70 -24.33 -14.32 -15.20
C ASP A 70 -24.01 -15.38 -14.13
N GLY A 71 -24.92 -16.36 -13.96
CA GLY A 71 -24.76 -17.45 -12.99
C GLY A 71 -25.13 -17.08 -11.55
N ILE A 72 -25.73 -15.90 -11.32
CA ILE A 72 -26.38 -15.53 -10.07
C ILE A 72 -27.89 -15.63 -10.31
N ASP A 73 -28.55 -16.64 -9.75
CA ASP A 73 -30.01 -16.67 -9.68
C ASP A 73 -30.43 -15.53 -8.74
N ASP A 74 -31.36 -14.67 -9.17
CA ASP A 74 -32.01 -13.69 -8.30
C ASP A 74 -32.71 -14.47 -7.16
N GLU A 75 -32.03 -14.68 -6.04
CA GLU A 75 -32.68 -15.19 -4.83
C GLU A 75 -33.65 -14.11 -4.33
N THR A 76 -34.89 -14.20 -4.82
CA THR A 76 -36.04 -13.49 -4.28
C THR A 76 -36.35 -14.06 -2.90
N TRP A 77 -35.69 -13.54 -1.85
CA TRP A 77 -36.15 -13.66 -0.47
C TRP A 77 -37.06 -12.49 -0.11
#